data_AF-A0A9Q0SK62-F1
#
_entry.id   AF-A0A9Q0SK62-F1
#
_cell.length_a   1.000
_cell.length_b   1.000
_cell.length_c   1.000
_cell.angle_alpha   90.00
_cell.angle_beta   90.00
_cell.angle_gamma   90.00
#
_symmetry.space_group_name_H-M   'P 1'
#
loop_
_entity.id
_entity.type
_entity.pdbx_description
1 polymer ?
#
loop_
_entity_poly.entity_id
_entity_poly.type
_entity_poly.pdbx_seq_one_letter_code
_entity_poly.pdbx_strand_id
1 'polypeptide(L)'
;MNKEMESVFGECPPSELADSINSNHAAGESRLKPHGLASSNCENFSRPQESQFAYQKLNHNAVGLTHIGSAGEAQMVDVSPKENTKRIAIASCKVILGKKVYDMVLANQMAKGDVLTVAKIAGINGAKHTSNFIPLCHNIMLTHVRVDLVMNQEDHSVKIEGEAASSGKTGVEMEAMMAVTVAGLTVYDMCKAASKEIQMTDVRLERKSGGKSGDWSRV
;
A
#
# COMPACT_ATOMS: atom_id res chain seq x y z
N MET A 1 -10.71 30.80 -38.78
CA MET A 1 -10.16 29.71 -37.95
C MET A 1 -9.29 30.31 -36.86
N ASN A 2 -9.59 30.31 -35.57
CA ASN A 2 -10.76 29.86 -34.81
C ASN A 2 -10.87 30.79 -33.58
N LYS A 3 -12.10 31.25 -33.30
CA LYS A 3 -12.51 32.05 -32.14
C LYS A 3 -12.87 31.17 -30.92
N GLU A 4 -12.24 29.99 -30.79
CA GLU A 4 -12.59 28.99 -29.78
C GLU A 4 -11.34 28.49 -29.03
N MET A 5 -10.54 29.40 -28.47
CA MET A 5 -9.42 29.00 -27.61
C MET A 5 -9.20 29.87 -26.36
N GLU A 6 -10.19 30.70 -25.99
CA GLU A 6 -10.13 31.54 -24.78
C GLU A 6 -11.16 31.13 -23.70
N SER A 7 -11.89 30.03 -23.84
CA SER A 7 -12.98 29.66 -22.90
C SER A 7 -12.65 28.56 -21.88
N VAL A 8 -11.39 28.17 -21.69
CA VAL A 8 -11.03 27.03 -20.80
C VAL A 8 -10.28 27.44 -19.52
N PHE A 9 -9.74 28.66 -19.45
CA PHE A 9 -9.11 29.17 -18.22
C PHE A 9 -9.90 30.38 -17.73
N GLY A 10 -10.80 30.14 -16.78
CA GLY A 10 -11.52 31.21 -16.09
C GLY A 10 -10.56 32.22 -15.46
N GLU A 11 -10.99 33.48 -15.43
CA GLU A 11 -10.19 34.62 -14.98
C GLU A 11 -9.65 34.43 -13.55
N CYS A 12 -8.39 34.80 -13.37
CA CYS A 12 -7.75 34.88 -12.06
C CYS A 12 -8.47 35.93 -11.20
N PRO A 13 -8.84 35.66 -9.94
CA PRO A 13 -9.48 36.67 -9.11
C PRO A 13 -8.51 37.83 -8.83
N PRO A 14 -8.97 39.09 -8.87
CA PRO A 14 -8.11 40.24 -8.67
C PRO A 14 -7.60 40.29 -7.22
N SER A 15 -6.28 40.42 -7.07
CA SER A 15 -5.64 40.83 -5.84
C SER A 15 -5.69 42.36 -5.72
N GLU A 16 -6.61 42.87 -4.92
CA GLU A 16 -6.57 44.27 -4.46
C GLU A 16 -6.66 44.25 -2.93
N LEU A 17 -5.53 44.56 -2.27
CA LEU A 17 -5.19 45.88 -1.75
C LEU A 17 -5.97 46.10 -0.43
N ALA A 18 -5.37 45.75 0.70
CA ALA A 18 -4.61 46.70 1.53
C ALA A 18 -5.49 47.83 2.05
N ASP A 19 -6.05 47.62 3.23
CA ASP A 19 -6.59 48.70 4.05
C ASP A 19 -5.91 48.73 5.43
N SER A 20 -5.31 49.89 5.70
CA SER A 20 -5.23 50.56 7.00
C SER A 20 -4.43 49.94 8.16
N ILE A 21 -3.17 50.38 8.22
CA ILE A 21 -2.48 51.03 9.36
C ILE A 21 -3.37 51.29 10.62
N ASN A 22 -3.00 50.61 11.71
CA ASN A 22 -2.67 51.13 13.06
C ASN A 22 -3.72 51.87 13.92
N SER A 23 -4.10 51.31 15.08
CA SER A 23 -3.93 51.96 16.41
C SER A 23 -4.54 51.17 17.59
N ASN A 24 -3.67 50.87 18.57
CA ASN A 24 -3.80 50.86 20.03
C ASN A 24 -5.11 50.48 20.77
N HIS A 25 -4.95 49.50 21.69
CA HIS A 25 -5.43 49.40 23.10
C HIS A 25 -5.89 47.95 23.40
N ALA A 26 -5.74 47.33 24.57
CA ALA A 26 -4.99 47.54 25.81
C ALA A 26 -5.05 46.20 26.60
N ALA A 27 -4.03 45.99 27.43
CA ALA A 27 -3.93 45.17 28.65
C ALA A 27 -5.08 44.24 29.09
N GLY A 28 -4.72 43.04 29.57
CA GLY A 28 -5.60 42.27 30.47
C GLY A 28 -5.15 40.86 30.83
N GLU A 29 -4.07 40.70 31.61
CA GLU A 29 -3.90 39.52 32.45
C GLU A 29 -4.88 39.59 33.64
N SER A 30 -5.62 38.53 33.93
CA SER A 30 -6.20 38.33 35.27
C SER A 30 -6.26 36.87 35.69
N ARG A 31 -5.42 36.56 36.66
CA ARG A 31 -5.32 35.38 37.51
C ARG A 31 -6.44 35.38 38.56
N LEU A 32 -7.23 34.32 38.69
CA LEU A 32 -7.98 34.01 39.93
C LEU A 32 -8.06 32.49 40.20
N LYS A 33 -8.04 32.19 41.51
CA LYS A 33 -7.65 30.95 42.20
C LYS A 33 -8.82 29.98 42.47
N PRO A 34 -8.54 28.71 42.89
CA PRO A 34 -9.56 27.68 43.10
C PRO A 34 -10.17 27.71 44.51
N HIS A 35 -11.42 27.25 44.63
CA HIS A 35 -12.11 26.96 45.89
C HIS A 35 -12.38 25.44 46.02
N GLY A 36 -11.93 24.82 47.11
CA GLY A 36 -12.51 23.59 47.71
C GLY A 36 -13.55 23.99 48.79
N LEU A 37 -14.36 23.14 49.45
CA LEU A 37 -14.47 21.70 49.75
C LEU A 37 -16.00 21.36 49.75
N ALA A 38 -16.52 20.13 49.68
CA ALA A 38 -16.41 19.06 50.69
C ALA A 38 -17.02 17.71 50.25
N SER A 39 -16.65 16.70 51.04
CA SER A 39 -16.81 15.24 51.02
C SER A 39 -18.19 14.60 50.82
N SER A 40 -18.20 13.44 50.14
CA SER A 40 -19.05 12.29 50.50
C SER A 40 -18.41 10.96 50.06
N ASN A 41 -18.39 10.00 50.97
CA ASN A 41 -17.75 8.68 50.89
C ASN A 41 -18.26 7.77 49.75
N CYS A 42 -17.35 7.01 49.14
CA CYS A 42 -17.60 5.64 48.71
C CYS A 42 -16.27 4.87 48.61
N GLU A 43 -16.12 3.87 49.47
CA GLU A 43 -15.02 2.90 49.44
C GLU A 43 -15.20 1.88 48.31
N ASN A 44 -14.05 1.42 47.80
CA ASN A 44 -13.79 0.14 47.13
C ASN A 44 -14.53 -0.17 45.82
N PHE A 45 -13.86 0.12 44.70
CA PHE A 45 -13.88 -0.81 43.56
C PHE A 45 -12.47 -1.00 42.99
N SER A 46 -11.99 -2.23 43.15
CA SER A 46 -10.70 -2.74 42.72
C SER A 46 -10.49 -2.54 41.22
N ARG A 47 -9.33 -2.00 40.85
CA ARG A 47 -8.88 -1.78 39.48
C ARG A 47 -8.60 -3.12 38.79
N PRO A 48 -9.25 -3.49 37.67
CA PRO A 48 -8.85 -4.66 36.92
C PRO A 48 -7.61 -4.36 36.09
N GLN A 49 -6.65 -5.27 36.26
CA GLN A 49 -5.35 -5.48 35.62
C GLN A 49 -5.13 -4.95 34.20
N GLU A 50 -3.99 -4.26 34.03
CA GLU A 50 -3.31 -4.13 32.75
C GLU A 50 -3.09 -5.52 32.14
N SER A 51 -3.69 -5.76 30.97
CA SER A 51 -3.39 -6.94 30.16
C SER A 51 -1.95 -6.83 29.66
N GLN A 52 -1.01 -7.39 30.43
CA GLN A 52 0.35 -7.67 29.99
C GLN A 52 0.30 -8.64 28.80
N PHE A 53 0.31 -8.11 27.58
CA PHE A 53 0.78 -8.88 26.44
C PHE A 53 2.28 -9.09 26.62
N ALA A 54 2.63 -10.14 27.36
CA ALA A 54 4.00 -10.58 27.54
C ALA A 54 4.54 -11.05 26.19
N TYR A 55 5.47 -10.28 25.61
CA TYR A 55 6.38 -10.79 24.60
C TYR A 55 7.21 -11.91 25.25
N GLN A 56 6.80 -13.16 25.04
CA GLN A 56 7.59 -14.32 25.39
C GLN A 56 8.94 -14.21 24.68
N LYS A 57 10.02 -14.13 25.46
CA LYS A 57 11.41 -14.28 24.98
C LYS A 57 11.51 -15.58 24.18
N LEU A 58 11.50 -15.47 22.87
CA LEU A 58 11.77 -16.59 21.98
C LEU A 58 13.26 -16.90 22.01
N ASN A 59 13.58 -18.09 22.53
CA ASN A 59 14.91 -18.68 22.53
C ASN A 59 15.52 -18.60 21.12
N HIS A 60 16.61 -17.85 21.00
CA HIS A 60 17.38 -17.72 19.76
C HIS A 60 18.13 -19.02 19.46
N ASN A 61 17.51 -19.87 18.65
CA ASN A 61 18.17 -20.89 17.84
C ASN A 61 17.48 -20.98 16.48
N ALA A 62 17.32 -19.83 15.81
CA ALA A 62 16.60 -19.72 14.55
C ALA A 62 17.39 -18.88 13.54
N VAL A 63 17.40 -19.34 12.29
CA VAL A 63 17.88 -18.66 11.08
C VAL A 63 17.72 -17.14 11.22
N GLY A 64 18.85 -16.41 11.24
CA GLY A 64 18.90 -15.00 11.65
C GLY A 64 17.88 -14.13 10.94
N LEU A 65 16.97 -13.53 11.71
CA LEU A 65 15.99 -12.56 11.24
C LEU A 65 16.75 -11.30 10.79
N THR A 66 16.73 -10.99 9.51
CA THR A 66 17.56 -9.90 8.95
C THR A 66 17.01 -8.50 9.22
N HIS A 67 15.73 -8.37 9.63
CA HIS A 67 15.06 -7.07 9.80
C HIS A 67 14.91 -6.62 11.27
N ILE A 68 15.59 -7.30 12.19
CA ILE A 68 15.53 -7.00 13.62
C ILE A 68 16.94 -6.61 14.09
N GLY A 69 17.07 -5.43 14.67
CA GLY A 69 18.29 -4.94 15.31
C GLY A 69 18.60 -5.69 16.60
N SER A 70 19.79 -5.46 17.16
CA SER A 70 20.27 -6.15 18.38
C SER A 70 19.37 -6.01 19.61
N ALA A 71 18.51 -4.98 19.65
CA ALA A 71 17.56 -4.70 20.72
C ALA A 71 16.09 -5.06 20.38
N GLY A 72 15.82 -5.70 19.24
CA GLY A 72 14.45 -6.04 18.82
C GLY A 72 13.75 -4.96 17.96
N GLU A 73 14.45 -3.88 17.63
CA GLU A 73 13.92 -2.77 16.82
C GLU A 73 13.89 -3.09 15.32
N ALA A 74 12.90 -2.56 14.61
CA ALA A 74 12.78 -2.72 13.16
C ALA A 74 13.88 -1.93 12.44
N GLN A 75 14.71 -2.62 11.65
CA GLN A 75 15.81 -2.00 10.94
C GLN A 75 15.85 -2.45 9.47
N MET A 76 16.08 -1.51 8.56
CA MET A 76 16.36 -1.82 7.16
C MET A 76 17.77 -2.40 7.03
N VAL A 77 17.91 -3.54 6.37
CA VAL A 77 19.20 -4.23 6.19
C VAL A 77 20.15 -3.37 5.36
N ASP A 78 21.39 -3.15 5.81
CA ASP A 78 22.41 -2.57 4.94
C ASP A 78 22.79 -3.56 3.83
N VAL A 79 22.55 -3.17 2.58
CA VAL A 79 22.87 -3.96 1.40
C VAL A 79 24.11 -3.44 0.68
N SER A 80 24.74 -2.36 1.15
CA SER A 80 25.92 -1.73 0.54
C SER A 80 27.07 -2.70 0.24
N PRO A 81 27.38 -3.70 1.09
CA PRO A 81 28.45 -4.68 0.82
C PRO A 81 28.11 -5.74 -0.24
N LYS A 82 26.85 -5.82 -0.69
CA LYS A 82 26.41 -6.84 -1.67
C LYS A 82 26.71 -6.38 -3.09
N GLU A 83 27.04 -7.34 -3.94
CA GLU A 83 27.24 -7.12 -5.38
C GLU A 83 25.91 -6.89 -6.11
N ASN A 84 25.99 -6.14 -7.22
CA ASN A 84 24.88 -5.96 -8.15
C ASN A 84 24.73 -7.21 -9.02
N THR A 85 23.55 -7.81 -9.02
CA THR A 85 23.22 -8.95 -9.89
C THR A 85 21.87 -8.72 -10.55
N LYS A 86 21.62 -9.36 -11.70
CA LYS A 86 20.27 -9.44 -12.27
C LYS A 86 19.36 -10.20 -11.30
N ARG A 87 18.17 -9.67 -11.07
CA ARG A 87 17.18 -10.22 -10.15
C ARG A 87 15.81 -10.16 -10.80
N ILE A 88 15.07 -11.26 -10.70
CA ILE A 88 13.72 -11.39 -11.22
C ILE A 88 12.86 -12.01 -10.12
N ALA A 89 11.63 -11.54 -9.99
CA ALA A 89 10.61 -12.18 -9.18
C ALA A 89 9.30 -12.24 -9.96
N ILE A 90 8.58 -13.35 -9.81
CA ILE A 90 7.23 -13.55 -10.32
C ILE A 90 6.33 -13.83 -9.14
N ALA A 91 5.22 -13.11 -9.05
CA ALA A 91 4.14 -13.35 -8.11
C ALA A 91 2.83 -13.58 -8.86
N SER A 92 1.88 -14.22 -8.19
CA SER A 92 0.52 -14.37 -8.69
C SER A 92 -0.50 -13.96 -7.65
N CYS A 93 -1.72 -13.66 -8.10
CA CYS A 93 -2.92 -13.66 -7.28
C CYS A 93 -4.13 -14.05 -8.13
N LYS A 94 -5.28 -14.24 -7.48
CA LYS A 94 -6.55 -14.53 -8.15
C LYS A 94 -7.66 -13.66 -7.58
N VAL A 95 -8.53 -13.15 -8.45
CA VAL A 95 -9.73 -12.40 -8.06
C VAL A 95 -10.97 -13.16 -8.49
N ILE A 96 -11.69 -13.75 -7.55
CA ILE A 96 -12.93 -14.49 -7.79
C ILE A 96 -14.08 -13.47 -7.88
N LEU A 97 -14.70 -13.38 -9.05
CA LEU A 97 -15.74 -12.39 -9.35
C LEU A 97 -17.17 -12.93 -9.14
N GLY A 98 -17.35 -14.23 -9.40
CA GLY A 98 -18.66 -14.84 -9.58
C GLY A 98 -19.22 -14.61 -10.98
N LYS A 99 -20.10 -15.51 -11.44
CA LYS A 99 -20.54 -15.60 -12.83
C LYS A 99 -21.06 -14.27 -13.40
N LYS A 100 -21.94 -13.58 -12.67
CA LYS A 100 -22.56 -12.32 -13.13
C LYS A 100 -21.51 -11.25 -13.45
N VAL A 101 -20.59 -11.01 -12.52
CA VAL A 101 -19.55 -9.97 -12.67
C VAL A 101 -18.53 -10.40 -13.72
N TYR A 102 -18.16 -11.68 -13.75
CA TYR A 102 -17.30 -12.25 -14.77
C TYR A 102 -17.83 -11.99 -16.19
N ASP A 103 -19.11 -12.29 -16.44
CA ASP A 103 -19.74 -12.09 -17.74
C ASP A 103 -19.75 -10.60 -18.14
N MET A 104 -20.00 -9.69 -17.19
CA MET A 104 -19.95 -8.24 -17.43
C MET A 104 -18.53 -7.74 -17.78
N VAL A 105 -17.51 -8.24 -17.09
CA VAL A 105 -16.11 -7.90 -17.37
C VAL A 105 -15.69 -8.44 -18.75
N LEU A 106 -16.05 -9.69 -19.06
CA LEU A 106 -15.75 -10.32 -20.35
C LEU A 106 -16.39 -9.55 -21.52
N ALA A 107 -17.62 -9.06 -21.33
CA ALA A 107 -18.33 -8.26 -22.31
C ALA A 107 -17.91 -6.78 -22.33
N ASN A 108 -16.98 -6.36 -21.47
CA ASN A 108 -16.57 -4.97 -21.26
C ASN A 108 -17.75 -4.02 -20.95
N GLN A 109 -18.74 -4.49 -20.18
CA GLN A 109 -19.97 -3.77 -19.83
C GLN A 109 -19.91 -3.15 -18.43
N MET A 110 -18.72 -2.97 -17.89
CA MET A 110 -18.54 -2.34 -16.59
C MET A 110 -18.67 -0.82 -16.73
N ALA A 111 -19.49 -0.20 -15.88
CA ALA A 111 -19.76 1.25 -15.93
C ALA A 111 -18.50 2.13 -15.80
N LYS A 112 -17.42 1.57 -15.22
CA LYS A 112 -16.14 2.25 -15.00
C LYS A 112 -15.15 2.09 -16.16
N GLY A 113 -15.50 1.34 -17.22
CA GLY A 113 -14.64 1.08 -18.37
C GLY A 113 -13.88 -0.24 -18.29
N ASP A 114 -12.78 -0.34 -19.04
CA ASP A 114 -11.98 -1.56 -19.19
C ASP A 114 -11.25 -1.92 -17.90
N VAL A 115 -11.76 -2.95 -17.22
CA VAL A 115 -11.24 -3.43 -15.94
C VAL A 115 -9.82 -3.98 -16.06
N LEU A 116 -9.54 -4.77 -17.10
CA LEU A 116 -8.26 -5.48 -17.22
C LEU A 116 -7.12 -4.51 -17.56
N THR A 117 -7.38 -3.55 -18.44
CA THR A 117 -6.40 -2.53 -18.82
C THR A 117 -6.08 -1.61 -17.64
N VAL A 118 -7.10 -1.13 -16.91
CA VAL A 118 -6.90 -0.26 -15.74
C VAL A 118 -6.15 -1.01 -14.63
N ALA A 119 -6.51 -2.27 -14.35
CA ALA A 119 -5.83 -3.09 -13.36
C ALA A 119 -4.36 -3.38 -13.73
N LYS A 120 -4.05 -3.59 -15.02
CA LYS A 120 -2.68 -3.75 -15.50
C LYS A 120 -1.81 -2.54 -15.20
N ILE A 121 -2.30 -1.34 -15.54
CA ILE A 121 -1.58 -0.08 -15.30
C ILE A 121 -1.40 0.15 -13.81
N ALA A 122 -2.44 -0.11 -13.02
CA ALA A 122 -2.38 0.01 -11.56
C ALA A 122 -1.34 -0.94 -10.94
N GLY A 123 -1.26 -2.18 -11.40
CA GLY A 123 -0.22 -3.13 -10.97
C GLY A 123 1.20 -2.65 -11.30
N ILE A 124 1.43 -2.13 -12.51
CA ILE A 124 2.73 -1.56 -12.90
C ILE A 124 3.12 -0.38 -12.00
N ASN A 125 2.16 0.49 -11.68
CA ASN A 125 2.40 1.61 -10.77
C ASN A 125 2.63 1.13 -9.33
N GLY A 126 1.87 0.12 -8.87
CA GLY A 126 2.04 -0.49 -7.56
C GLY A 126 3.48 -0.99 -7.35
N ALA A 127 4.03 -1.72 -8.33
CA ALA A 127 5.42 -2.19 -8.29
C ALA A 127 6.43 -1.05 -8.09
N LYS A 128 6.28 0.06 -8.83
CA LYS A 128 7.18 1.22 -8.76
C LYS A 128 7.14 1.96 -7.42
N HIS A 129 6.05 1.83 -6.67
CA HIS A 129 5.85 2.50 -5.39
C HIS A 129 6.02 1.59 -4.17
N THR A 130 6.49 0.36 -4.34
CA THR A 130 6.60 -0.64 -3.27
C THR A 130 7.29 -0.12 -2.01
N SER A 131 8.43 0.57 -2.15
CA SER A 131 9.20 1.14 -1.02
C SER A 131 8.48 2.25 -0.26
N ASN A 132 7.47 2.89 -0.86
CA ASN A 132 6.63 3.87 -0.17
C ASN A 132 5.61 3.22 0.76
N PHE A 133 5.24 1.96 0.50
CA PHE A 133 4.21 1.24 1.25
C PHE A 133 4.77 0.24 2.25
N ILE A 134 5.91 -0.38 1.94
CA ILE A 134 6.52 -1.43 2.77
C ILE A 134 7.73 -0.83 3.50
N PRO A 135 7.63 -0.53 4.82
CA PRO A 135 8.56 0.38 5.50
C PRO A 135 10.05 0.02 5.45
N LEU A 136 10.38 -1.28 5.38
CA LEU A 136 11.76 -1.76 5.40
C LEU A 136 12.25 -2.25 4.03
N CYS A 137 11.48 -2.04 2.96
CA CYS A 137 11.93 -2.28 1.60
C CYS A 137 12.91 -1.19 1.17
N HIS A 138 13.99 -1.60 0.50
CA HIS A 138 14.87 -0.66 -0.17
C HIS A 138 14.15 0.01 -1.34
N ASN A 139 14.59 1.22 -1.69
CA ASN A 139 14.17 1.83 -2.95
C ASN A 139 14.95 1.17 -4.11
N ILE A 140 14.24 0.41 -4.96
CA ILE A 140 14.84 -0.34 -6.08
C ILE A 140 14.49 0.32 -7.40
N MET A 141 15.52 0.60 -8.21
CA MET A 141 15.33 1.02 -9.60
C MET A 141 14.94 -0.18 -10.46
N LEU A 142 13.65 -0.34 -10.74
CA LEU A 142 13.13 -1.41 -11.57
C LEU A 142 13.56 -1.22 -13.03
N THR A 143 14.06 -2.28 -13.65
CA THR A 143 14.40 -2.31 -15.08
C THR A 143 13.25 -2.81 -15.94
N HIS A 144 12.36 -3.64 -15.37
CA HIS A 144 11.19 -4.16 -16.06
C HIS A 144 10.08 -4.50 -15.07
N VAL A 145 8.83 -4.27 -15.49
CA VAL A 145 7.63 -4.74 -14.80
C VAL A 145 6.64 -5.25 -15.85
N ARG A 146 6.15 -6.48 -15.67
CA ARG A 146 5.06 -7.08 -16.47
C ARG A 146 3.90 -7.40 -15.55
N VAL A 147 2.68 -7.12 -15.99
CA VAL A 147 1.45 -7.55 -15.30
C VAL A 147 0.50 -8.12 -16.35
N ASP A 148 0.16 -9.39 -16.19
CA ASP A 148 -0.76 -10.11 -17.06
C ASP A 148 -2.01 -10.50 -16.29
N LEU A 149 -3.17 -10.29 -16.92
CA LEU A 149 -4.47 -10.63 -16.37
C LEU A 149 -5.18 -11.54 -17.35
N VAL A 150 -5.65 -12.70 -16.88
CA VAL A 150 -6.33 -13.71 -17.69
C VAL A 150 -7.64 -14.07 -17.02
N MET A 151 -8.73 -13.95 -17.77
CA MET A 151 -10.06 -14.38 -17.33
C MET A 151 -10.12 -15.91 -17.33
N ASN A 152 -10.55 -16.52 -16.21
CA ASN A 152 -10.77 -17.94 -16.08
C ASN A 152 -12.27 -18.25 -15.96
N GLN A 153 -12.81 -18.97 -16.95
CA GLN A 153 -14.23 -19.30 -17.01
C GLN A 153 -14.64 -20.39 -16.02
N GLU A 154 -13.72 -21.30 -15.66
CA GLU A 154 -14.02 -22.46 -14.81
C GLU A 154 -14.44 -22.06 -13.40
N ASP A 155 -13.78 -21.05 -12.83
CA ASP A 155 -14.04 -20.53 -11.48
C ASP A 155 -14.48 -19.06 -11.46
N HIS A 156 -14.83 -18.50 -12.62
CA HIS A 156 -15.29 -17.13 -12.80
C HIS A 156 -14.37 -16.10 -12.14
N SER A 157 -13.07 -16.20 -12.44
CA SER A 157 -12.03 -15.39 -11.80
C SER A 157 -11.14 -14.65 -12.80
N VAL A 158 -10.33 -13.73 -12.29
CA VAL A 158 -9.20 -13.12 -12.98
C VAL A 158 -7.93 -13.64 -12.34
N LYS A 159 -7.13 -14.40 -13.08
CA LYS A 159 -5.78 -14.77 -12.66
C LYS A 159 -4.83 -13.62 -13.03
N ILE A 160 -4.02 -13.20 -12.08
CA ILE A 160 -3.05 -12.11 -12.26
C ILE A 160 -1.65 -12.67 -12.02
N GLU A 161 -0.75 -12.43 -12.95
CA GLU A 161 0.67 -12.72 -12.80
C GLU A 161 1.47 -11.42 -12.95
N GLY A 162 2.37 -11.16 -12.02
CA GLY A 162 3.23 -9.99 -12.01
C GLY A 162 4.70 -10.41 -12.00
N GLU A 163 5.49 -9.84 -12.91
CA GLU A 163 6.94 -9.99 -12.92
C GLU A 163 7.59 -8.63 -12.65
N ALA A 164 8.58 -8.61 -11.76
CA ALA A 164 9.47 -7.49 -11.55
C ALA A 164 10.91 -7.91 -11.81
N ALA A 165 11.71 -7.03 -12.42
CA ALA A 165 13.13 -7.25 -12.61
C ALA A 165 13.95 -5.99 -12.33
N SER A 166 15.17 -6.19 -11.83
CA SER A 166 16.17 -5.14 -11.62
C SER A 166 17.58 -5.71 -11.69
N SER A 167 18.58 -4.83 -11.82
CA SER A 167 19.99 -5.13 -11.59
C SER A 167 20.44 -4.40 -10.33
N GLY A 168 20.58 -5.11 -9.21
CA GLY A 168 20.79 -4.48 -7.91
C GLY A 168 21.27 -5.41 -6.80
N LYS A 169 21.31 -4.88 -5.58
CA LYS A 169 21.88 -5.52 -4.38
C LYS A 169 20.88 -6.34 -3.56
N THR A 170 19.58 -6.13 -3.79
CA THR A 170 18.47 -6.79 -3.09
C THR A 170 17.42 -7.29 -4.08
N GLY A 171 16.67 -8.31 -3.67
CA GLY A 171 15.63 -8.94 -4.48
C GLY A 171 14.43 -8.03 -4.75
N VAL A 172 13.62 -8.42 -5.73
CA VAL A 172 12.42 -7.70 -6.19
C VAL A 172 11.13 -8.46 -5.91
N GLU A 173 11.16 -9.37 -4.92
CA GLU A 173 10.01 -10.19 -4.52
C GLU A 173 8.82 -9.31 -4.12
N MET A 174 9.10 -8.21 -3.41
CA MET A 174 8.07 -7.32 -2.90
C MET A 174 7.44 -6.48 -4.01
N GLU A 175 8.20 -6.09 -5.02
CA GLU A 175 7.70 -5.35 -6.18
C GLU A 175 6.75 -6.21 -7.02
N ALA A 176 7.08 -7.49 -7.22
CA ALA A 176 6.19 -8.44 -7.91
C ALA A 176 4.89 -8.68 -7.11
N MET A 177 5.00 -8.87 -5.79
CA MET A 177 3.85 -9.05 -4.88
C MET A 177 2.96 -7.81 -4.83
N MET A 178 3.56 -6.62 -4.81
CA MET A 178 2.83 -5.35 -4.83
C MET A 178 2.11 -5.16 -6.17
N ALA A 179 2.73 -5.55 -7.28
CA ALA A 179 2.11 -5.46 -8.61
C ALA A 179 0.79 -6.24 -8.67
N VAL A 180 0.80 -7.52 -8.28
CA VAL A 180 -0.40 -8.37 -8.32
C VAL A 180 -1.44 -7.94 -7.28
N THR A 181 -1.01 -7.45 -6.11
CA THR A 181 -1.91 -6.96 -5.06
C THR A 181 -2.68 -5.72 -5.52
N VAL A 182 -1.98 -4.72 -6.05
CA VAL A 182 -2.61 -3.48 -6.51
C VAL A 182 -3.49 -3.73 -7.74
N ALA A 183 -3.05 -4.59 -8.66
CA ALA A 183 -3.88 -5.02 -9.79
C ALA A 183 -5.17 -5.69 -9.30
N GLY A 184 -5.08 -6.64 -8.36
CA GLY A 184 -6.25 -7.33 -7.80
C GLY A 184 -7.20 -6.40 -7.04
N LEU A 185 -6.68 -5.47 -6.23
CA LEU A 185 -7.48 -4.43 -5.58
C LEU A 185 -8.16 -3.51 -6.60
N THR A 186 -7.52 -3.25 -7.72
CA THR A 186 -8.10 -2.43 -8.80
C THR A 186 -9.23 -3.19 -9.51
N VAL A 187 -9.07 -4.49 -9.79
CA VAL A 187 -10.18 -5.34 -10.27
C VAL A 187 -11.35 -5.28 -9.29
N TYR A 188 -11.11 -5.39 -7.99
CA TYR A 188 -12.15 -5.24 -6.98
C TYR A 188 -12.81 -3.86 -7.06
N ASP A 189 -12.05 -2.76 -7.08
CA ASP A 189 -12.60 -1.40 -7.11
C ASP A 189 -13.51 -1.16 -8.32
N MET A 190 -13.09 -1.66 -9.49
CA MET A 190 -13.81 -1.53 -10.75
C MET A 190 -15.11 -2.35 -10.75
N CYS A 191 -15.15 -3.45 -9.99
CA CYS A 191 -16.26 -4.40 -9.99
C CYS A 191 -17.18 -4.33 -8.75
N LYS A 192 -16.76 -3.67 -7.66
CA LYS A 192 -17.48 -3.68 -6.36
C LYS A 192 -18.89 -3.08 -6.37
N ALA A 193 -19.28 -2.42 -7.46
CA ALA A 193 -20.65 -1.92 -7.64
C ALA A 193 -21.61 -3.03 -8.09
N ALA A 194 -21.11 -4.02 -8.84
CA ALA A 194 -21.90 -5.13 -9.36
C ALA A 194 -22.03 -6.30 -8.34
N SER A 195 -21.02 -6.50 -7.49
CA SER A 195 -21.07 -7.43 -6.36
C SER A 195 -20.09 -7.02 -5.26
N LYS A 196 -20.45 -7.26 -3.99
CA LYS A 196 -19.56 -7.09 -2.83
C LYS A 196 -18.87 -8.39 -2.41
N GLU A 197 -19.27 -9.52 -2.98
CA GLU A 197 -18.75 -10.85 -2.66
C GLU A 197 -17.43 -11.18 -3.35
N ILE A 198 -16.87 -10.23 -4.11
CA ILE A 198 -15.59 -10.42 -4.82
C ILE A 198 -14.49 -10.72 -3.81
N GLN A 199 -13.68 -11.73 -4.09
CA GLN A 199 -12.58 -12.16 -3.22
C GLN A 199 -11.26 -12.09 -3.96
N MET A 200 -10.23 -11.53 -3.31
CA MET A 200 -8.85 -11.63 -3.77
C MET A 200 -8.15 -12.71 -2.94
N THR A 201 -7.59 -13.71 -3.60
CA THR A 201 -6.94 -14.87 -2.99
C THR A 201 -5.55 -15.07 -3.57
N ASP A 202 -4.78 -15.94 -2.92
CA ASP A 202 -3.54 -16.50 -3.47
C ASP A 202 -2.47 -15.46 -3.85
N VAL A 203 -2.42 -14.31 -3.17
CA VAL A 203 -1.31 -13.36 -3.33
C VAL A 203 -0.03 -14.02 -2.84
N ARG A 204 0.85 -14.43 -3.76
CA ARG A 204 2.00 -15.26 -3.41
C ARG A 204 3.13 -15.19 -4.45
N LEU A 205 4.36 -15.42 -3.99
CA LEU A 205 5.53 -15.52 -4.86
C LEU A 205 5.52 -16.87 -5.58
N GLU A 206 5.75 -16.88 -6.89
CA GLU A 206 5.82 -18.10 -7.71
C GLU A 206 7.25 -18.47 -8.06
N ARG A 207 8.09 -17.47 -8.34
CA ARG A 207 9.50 -17.67 -8.69
C ARG A 207 10.33 -16.48 -8.27
N LYS A 208 11.58 -16.70 -7.93
CA LYS A 208 12.62 -15.66 -7.93
C LYS A 208 13.95 -16.19 -8.43
N SER A 209 14.78 -15.31 -8.95
CA SER A 209 16.15 -15.64 -9.36
C SER A 209 17.15 -14.55 -9.00
N GLY A 210 18.41 -14.96 -8.84
CA GLY A 210 19.54 -14.08 -8.54
C GLY A 210 19.75 -13.78 -7.05
N GLY A 211 20.92 -13.20 -6.76
CA GLY A 211 21.39 -12.97 -5.40
C GLY A 211 21.94 -14.22 -4.70
N LYS A 212 22.39 -14.04 -3.45
CA LYS A 212 23.07 -15.10 -2.68
C LYS A 212 22.20 -16.33 -2.42
N SER A 213 20.89 -16.16 -2.29
CA SER A 213 19.96 -17.28 -2.03
C SER A 213 19.74 -18.20 -3.24
N GLY A 214 20.23 -17.80 -4.41
CA GLY A 214 19.95 -18.50 -5.66
C GLY A 214 18.48 -18.42 -6.08
N ASP A 215 18.14 -19.31 -7.00
CA ASP A 215 16.82 -19.38 -7.61
C ASP A 215 15.86 -20.20 -6.74
N TRP A 216 14.61 -19.76 -6.69
CA TRP A 216 13.55 -20.43 -5.97
C TRP A 216 12.28 -20.45 -6.82
N SER A 217 11.57 -21.57 -6.81
CA SER A 217 10.28 -21.73 -7.46
C SER A 217 9.33 -22.46 -6.53
N ARG A 218 8.05 -22.11 -6.57
CA ARG A 218 6.99 -22.82 -5.85
C ARG A 218 6.84 -24.25 -6.38
N VAL A 219 6.71 -25.21 -5.45
CA VAL A 219 6.44 -26.64 -5.72
C VAL A 219 4.95 -26.90 -5.59
#